data_AF-A0A8I0JP79-F1
#
_entry.id   AF-A0A8I0JP79-F1
#
_cell.length_a   1.000
_cell.length_b   1.000
_cell.length_c   1.000
_cell.angle_alpha   90.00
_cell.angle_beta   90.00
_cell.angle_gamma   90.00
#
_symmetry.space_group_name_H-M   'P 1'
#
loop_
_entity.id
_entity.type
_entity.pdbx_description
1 polymer ?
#
loop_
_entity_poly.entity_id
_entity_poly.type
_entity_poly.pdbx_seq_one_letter_code
_entity_poly.pdbx_strand_id
1 'polypeptide(L)'
;MAAKTFIRLINGILTRVSGVVVSTGASNDGDIPALDSTGRLDMSLMPVGIGADTASITASEALAAGDYVNIWSNAGAFAARKADATITGKEAHGFVLAAVASAAAATVYFEGTNTQVTAQTPGPVFLQTTAGKGAATVPSATGNVVQNIGYATSATSVNFQSQLPIVLA
;
A
#
# COMPACT_ATOMS: atom_id res chain seq x y z
N MET A 1 -5.43 -13.40 -14.33
CA MET A 1 -5.29 -13.99 -15.69
C MET A 1 -4.14 -14.98 -15.63
N ALA A 2 -4.24 -16.17 -16.23
CA ALA A 2 -3.15 -17.14 -16.20
C ALA A 2 -1.92 -16.60 -16.95
N ALA A 3 -0.71 -16.90 -16.45
CA ALA A 3 0.53 -16.52 -17.13
C ALA A 3 0.58 -17.11 -18.55
N LYS A 4 1.20 -16.39 -19.48
CA LYS A 4 1.42 -16.90 -20.83
C LYS A 4 2.36 -18.11 -20.78
N THR A 5 2.11 -19.08 -21.65
CA THR A 5 2.92 -20.30 -21.75
C THR A 5 3.97 -20.20 -22.85
N PHE A 6 5.11 -20.84 -22.65
CA PHE A 6 6.20 -20.97 -23.62
C PHE A 6 6.64 -22.44 -23.74
N ILE A 7 7.46 -22.72 -24.75
CA ILE A 7 8.06 -24.05 -24.94
C ILE A 7 9.44 -24.05 -24.31
N ARG A 8 9.73 -25.05 -23.48
CA ARG A 8 11.04 -25.32 -22.88
C ARG A 8 11.45 -26.76 -23.20
N LEU A 9 12.73 -26.98 -23.46
CA LEU A 9 13.29 -28.32 -23.55
C LEU A 9 13.50 -28.86 -22.13
N ILE A 10 12.85 -29.98 -21.80
CA ILE A 10 12.99 -30.66 -20.51
C ILE A 10 13.38 -32.10 -20.81
N ASN A 11 14.58 -32.52 -20.37
CA ASN A 11 15.12 -33.85 -20.62
C ASN A 11 15.06 -34.27 -22.11
N GLY A 12 15.33 -33.34 -23.03
CA GLY A 12 15.30 -33.59 -24.47
C GLY A 12 13.91 -33.57 -25.12
N ILE A 13 12.84 -33.29 -24.37
CA ILE A 13 11.47 -33.21 -24.88
C ILE A 13 10.98 -31.76 -24.84
N LEU A 14 10.32 -31.32 -25.91
CA LEU A 14 9.67 -30.01 -25.95
C LEU A 14 8.41 -30.04 -25.09
N THR A 15 8.43 -29.32 -23.98
CA THR A 15 7.35 -29.24 -23.00
C THR A 15 6.80 -27.83 -22.93
N ARG A 16 5.48 -27.69 -22.83
CA ARG A 16 4.83 -26.39 -22.58
C ARG A 16 4.87 -26.08 -21.08
N VAL A 17 5.38 -24.91 -20.72
CA VAL A 17 5.51 -24.43 -19.35
C VAL A 17 4.89 -23.03 -19.24
N SER A 18 4.29 -22.70 -18.10
CA SER A 18 3.77 -21.35 -17.81
C SER A 18 4.87 -20.46 -17.20
N GLY A 19 4.83 -19.17 -17.49
CA GLY A 19 5.63 -18.20 -16.73
C GLY A 19 5.21 -18.12 -15.27
N VAL A 20 6.15 -17.73 -14.41
CA VAL A 20 5.94 -17.60 -12.97
C VAL A 20 5.50 -16.18 -12.66
N VAL A 21 4.32 -16.04 -12.06
CA VAL A 21 3.78 -14.73 -11.66
C VAL A 21 4.17 -14.39 -10.21
N VAL A 22 4.26 -15.39 -9.33
CA VAL A 22 4.64 -15.22 -7.92
C VAL A 22 5.71 -16.26 -7.60
N SER A 23 6.84 -15.82 -7.05
CA SER A 23 7.94 -16.71 -6.68
C SER A 23 7.65 -17.43 -5.37
N THR A 24 7.94 -18.74 -5.33
CA THR A 24 7.98 -19.55 -4.10
C THR A 24 9.42 -19.79 -3.62
N GLY A 25 10.39 -19.03 -4.13
CA GLY A 25 11.80 -19.10 -3.75
C GLY A 25 12.59 -20.07 -4.61
N ALA A 26 13.44 -20.90 -4.00
CA ALA A 26 14.42 -21.74 -4.70
C ALA A 26 13.79 -22.73 -5.71
N SER A 27 12.52 -23.10 -5.54
CA SER A 27 11.80 -23.96 -6.49
C SER A 27 11.59 -23.31 -7.86
N ASN A 28 11.72 -21.99 -7.98
CA ASN A 28 11.61 -21.25 -9.24
C ASN A 28 12.96 -20.89 -9.86
N ASP A 29 14.05 -21.56 -9.46
CA ASP A 29 15.37 -21.32 -10.06
C ASP A 29 15.35 -21.55 -11.58
N GLY A 30 15.81 -20.56 -12.33
CA GLY A 30 15.81 -20.56 -13.80
C GLY A 30 14.44 -20.39 -14.49
N ASP A 31 13.36 -20.14 -13.75
CA ASP A 31 12.05 -19.89 -14.35
C ASP A 31 11.95 -18.49 -14.99
N ILE A 32 11.06 -18.35 -15.98
CA ILE A 32 10.80 -17.08 -16.67
C ILE A 32 9.70 -16.30 -15.90
N PRO A 33 9.98 -15.08 -15.41
CA PRO A 33 8.98 -14.22 -14.79
C PRO A 33 7.86 -13.83 -15.77
N ALA A 34 6.64 -13.72 -15.26
CA ALA A 34 5.48 -13.24 -15.99
C ALA A 34 4.79 -12.10 -15.23
N LEU A 35 4.11 -11.24 -15.98
CA LEU A 35 3.34 -10.13 -15.41
C LEU A 35 2.03 -10.64 -14.79
N ASP A 36 1.60 -9.97 -13.73
CA ASP A 36 0.29 -10.16 -13.12
C ASP A 36 -0.85 -9.57 -13.98
N SER A 37 -2.07 -9.60 -13.46
CA SER A 37 -3.24 -9.02 -14.16
C SER A 37 -3.21 -7.50 -14.30
N THR A 38 -2.31 -6.81 -13.59
CA THR A 38 -2.09 -5.37 -13.72
C THR A 38 -1.00 -5.03 -14.74
N GLY A 39 -0.36 -6.05 -15.32
CA GLY A 39 0.74 -5.88 -16.27
C GLY A 39 2.07 -5.54 -15.60
N ARG A 40 2.26 -5.92 -14.33
CA ARG A 40 3.48 -5.67 -13.56
C ARG A 40 4.09 -6.97 -13.05
N LEU A 41 5.39 -6.95 -12.76
CA LEU A 41 6.03 -8.05 -12.04
C LEU A 41 5.59 -8.00 -10.57
N ASP A 42 5.25 -9.15 -10.02
CA ASP A 42 4.98 -9.30 -8.59
C ASP A 42 6.23 -8.99 -7.77
N MET A 43 6.06 -8.43 -6.57
CA MET A 43 7.19 -8.04 -5.71
C MET A 43 8.06 -9.24 -5.30
N SER A 44 7.49 -10.45 -5.22
CA SER A 44 8.23 -11.68 -4.93
C SER A 44 9.25 -12.06 -6.01
N LEU A 45 9.15 -11.49 -7.21
CA LEU A 45 10.08 -11.69 -8.32
C LEU A 45 11.25 -10.69 -8.31
N MET A 46 11.24 -9.70 -7.40
CA MET A 46 12.34 -8.75 -7.24
C MET A 46 13.38 -9.26 -6.23
N PRO A 47 14.67 -8.90 -6.40
CA PRO A 47 15.69 -9.18 -5.39
C PRO A 47 15.34 -8.58 -4.02
N VAL A 48 15.80 -9.22 -2.95
CA VAL A 48 15.66 -8.66 -1.59
C VAL A 48 16.31 -7.27 -1.51
N GLY A 49 15.60 -6.31 -0.90
CA GLY A 49 16.03 -4.91 -0.82
C GLY A 49 15.69 -4.04 -2.05
N ILE A 50 15.04 -4.62 -3.08
CA ILE A 50 14.49 -3.88 -4.22
C ILE A 50 12.97 -4.04 -4.19
N GLY A 51 12.26 -2.95 -3.98
CA GLY A 51 10.80 -2.94 -3.91
C GLY A 51 10.25 -1.66 -3.32
N ALA A 52 8.94 -1.56 -3.22
CA ALA A 52 8.31 -0.48 -2.47
C ALA A 52 8.67 -0.61 -0.98
N ASP A 53 8.95 0.52 -0.31
CA ASP A 53 9.17 0.53 1.13
C ASP A 53 7.87 0.13 1.84
N THR A 54 7.86 -1.10 2.34
CA THR A 54 6.67 -1.74 2.90
C THR A 54 6.98 -2.55 4.14
N ALA A 55 5.98 -2.70 5.01
CA ALA A 55 5.99 -3.65 6.10
C ALA A 55 4.68 -4.45 6.15
N SER A 56 4.79 -5.71 6.56
CA SER A 56 3.63 -6.53 6.93
C SER A 56 3.27 -6.29 8.39
N ILE A 57 2.11 -5.70 8.65
CA ILE A 57 1.68 -5.31 10.00
C ILE A 57 0.24 -5.77 10.21
N THR A 58 -0.04 -6.42 11.35
CA THR A 58 -1.39 -6.88 11.69
C THR A 58 -2.36 -5.70 11.82
N ALA A 59 -3.48 -5.76 11.10
CA ALA A 59 -4.52 -4.75 11.18
C ALA A 59 -5.34 -4.93 12.47
N SER A 60 -5.51 -3.87 13.27
CA SER A 60 -6.39 -3.89 14.45
C SER A 60 -7.86 -3.65 14.11
N GLU A 61 -8.16 -3.24 12.88
CA GLU A 61 -9.51 -3.02 12.35
C GLU A 61 -9.58 -3.38 10.87
N ALA A 62 -10.78 -3.40 10.29
CA ALA A 62 -10.91 -3.58 8.84
C ALA A 62 -10.43 -2.34 8.08
N LEU A 63 -9.50 -2.53 7.15
CA LEU A 63 -8.94 -1.51 6.27
C LEU A 63 -9.52 -1.67 4.86
N ALA A 64 -9.89 -0.57 4.23
CA ALA A 64 -10.27 -0.55 2.81
C ALA A 64 -9.05 -0.26 1.94
N ALA A 65 -9.08 -0.73 0.69
CA ALA A 65 -8.06 -0.36 -0.29
C ALA A 65 -8.02 1.17 -0.45
N GLY A 66 -6.83 1.74 -0.38
CA GLY A 66 -6.59 3.18 -0.46
C GLY A 66 -6.66 3.91 0.89
N ASP A 67 -6.99 3.23 2.00
CA ASP A 67 -6.97 3.87 3.30
C ASP A 67 -5.54 4.28 3.70
N TYR A 68 -5.40 5.50 4.21
CA TYR A 68 -4.21 5.94 4.92
C TYR A 68 -4.21 5.36 6.33
N VAL A 69 -3.06 4.85 6.77
CA VAL A 69 -2.96 4.08 8.00
C VAL A 69 -1.97 4.69 8.99
N ASN A 70 -2.30 4.51 10.26
CA ASN A 70 -1.47 4.82 11.40
C ASN A 70 -0.93 3.50 11.98
N ILE A 71 0.38 3.47 12.26
CA ILE A 71 1.01 2.37 13.00
C ILE A 71 1.07 2.78 14.45
N TRP A 72 0.52 1.94 15.32
CA TRP A 72 0.39 2.25 16.74
C TRP A 72 0.73 1.04 17.60
N SER A 73 0.96 1.31 18.89
CA SER A 73 1.18 0.28 19.90
C SER A 73 -0.16 -0.26 20.41
N ASN A 74 -0.52 -1.47 19.99
CA ASN A 74 -1.63 -2.22 20.55
C ASN A 74 -1.11 -3.13 21.67
N ALA A 75 -1.14 -2.63 22.91
CA ALA A 75 -0.60 -3.32 24.09
C ALA A 75 0.87 -3.78 23.92
N GLY A 76 1.70 -2.95 23.26
CA GLY A 76 3.13 -3.22 23.03
C GLY A 76 3.44 -3.94 21.71
N ALA A 77 2.43 -4.47 21.01
CA ALA A 77 2.59 -5.01 19.67
C ALA A 77 2.31 -3.93 18.60
N PHE A 78 3.04 -3.98 17.49
CA PHE A 78 2.74 -3.14 16.32
C PHE A 78 1.40 -3.54 15.71
N ALA A 79 0.54 -2.56 15.48
CA ALA A 79 -0.71 -2.75 14.77
C ALA A 79 -0.98 -1.59 13.79
N ALA A 80 -1.66 -1.90 12.69
CA ALA A 80 -2.13 -0.92 11.72
C ALA A 80 -3.62 -0.60 11.95
N ARG A 81 -3.96 0.68 11.94
CA ARG A 81 -5.33 1.20 12.01
C ARG A 81 -5.52 2.33 11.02
N LYS A 82 -6.76 2.78 10.79
CA LYS A 82 -7.01 3.97 9.97
C LYS A 82 -6.42 5.21 10.64
N ALA A 83 -5.73 6.02 9.86
CA ALA A 83 -5.29 7.34 10.29
C ALA A 83 -6.49 8.30 10.40
N ASP A 84 -6.47 9.25 11.32
CA ASP A 84 -7.62 10.11 11.61
C ASP A 84 -7.18 11.49 12.11
N ALA A 85 -7.61 12.54 11.40
CA ALA A 85 -7.27 13.91 11.75
C ALA A 85 -7.94 14.40 13.05
N THR A 86 -8.92 13.69 13.62
CA THR A 86 -9.59 14.11 14.87
C THR A 86 -8.85 13.71 16.13
N ILE A 87 -7.78 12.91 16.03
CA ILE A 87 -7.10 12.31 17.18
C ILE A 87 -5.58 12.50 17.05
N THR A 88 -4.98 13.27 17.95
CA THR A 88 -3.52 13.35 18.10
C THR A 88 -2.92 11.96 18.34
N GLY A 89 -1.86 11.60 17.59
CA GLY A 89 -1.29 10.25 17.62
C GLY A 89 -1.96 9.26 16.67
N LYS A 90 -2.88 9.73 15.80
CA LYS A 90 -3.46 8.98 14.67
C LYS A 90 -3.08 9.56 13.31
N GLU A 91 -1.95 10.26 13.22
CA GLU A 91 -1.34 10.68 11.96
C GLU A 91 -1.08 9.51 11.01
N ALA A 92 -1.09 9.78 9.71
CA ALA A 92 -0.77 8.80 8.68
C ALA A 92 0.74 8.53 8.64
N HIS A 93 1.09 7.25 8.73
CA HIS A 93 2.46 6.74 8.53
C HIS A 93 2.62 6.06 7.16
N GLY A 94 1.50 5.68 6.53
CA GLY A 94 1.52 5.00 5.23
C GLY A 94 0.12 4.81 4.67
N PHE A 95 -0.02 3.91 3.70
CA PHE A 95 -1.30 3.52 3.11
C PHE A 95 -1.35 2.04 2.74
N VAL A 96 -2.54 1.52 2.45
CA VAL A 96 -2.74 0.15 1.93
C VAL A 96 -3.32 0.19 0.52
N LEU A 97 -2.90 -0.74 -0.34
CA LEU A 97 -3.44 -0.89 -1.71
C LEU A 97 -4.49 -2.00 -1.84
N ALA A 98 -4.73 -2.77 -0.79
CA ALA A 98 -5.74 -3.82 -0.74
C ALA A 98 -6.62 -3.68 0.51
N ALA A 99 -7.83 -4.22 0.44
CA ALA A 99 -8.67 -4.35 1.63
C ALA A 99 -8.10 -5.44 2.54
N VAL A 100 -8.13 -5.19 3.85
CA VAL A 100 -7.58 -6.09 4.87
C VAL A 100 -8.59 -6.26 5.99
N ALA A 101 -8.92 -7.50 6.32
CA ALA A 101 -9.78 -7.78 7.47
C ALA A 101 -9.07 -7.48 8.79
N SER A 102 -9.82 -7.22 9.86
CA SER A 102 -9.24 -7.12 11.20
C SER A 102 -8.49 -8.42 11.55
N ALA A 103 -7.39 -8.29 12.29
CA ALA A 103 -6.43 -9.34 12.64
C ALA A 103 -5.68 -10.00 11.47
N ALA A 104 -5.91 -9.58 10.22
CA ALA A 104 -5.11 -10.03 9.08
C ALA A 104 -3.85 -9.16 8.90
N ALA A 105 -2.85 -9.70 8.19
CA ALA A 105 -1.63 -8.98 7.86
C ALA A 105 -1.87 -7.96 6.73
N ALA A 106 -1.63 -6.68 7.01
CA ALA A 106 -1.69 -5.59 6.04
C ALA A 106 -0.30 -5.30 5.47
N THR A 107 -0.20 -5.18 4.15
CA THR A 107 0.97 -4.59 3.49
C THR A 107 0.84 -3.08 3.54
N VAL A 108 1.57 -2.44 4.45
CA VAL A 108 1.63 -0.98 4.60
C VAL A 108 2.74 -0.43 3.71
N TYR A 109 2.42 0.54 2.88
CA TYR A 109 3.37 1.29 2.03
C TYR A 109 3.73 2.60 2.72
N PHE A 110 5.03 2.82 2.94
CA PHE A 110 5.55 4.02 3.62
C PHE A 110 5.83 5.18 2.67
N GLU A 111 5.98 4.88 1.38
CA GLU A 111 6.17 5.87 0.33
C GLU A 111 5.56 5.40 -0.99
N GLY A 112 5.60 6.27 -1.99
CA GLY A 112 5.14 5.98 -3.34
C GLY A 112 3.69 6.40 -3.61
N THR A 113 3.08 5.83 -4.64
CA THR A 113 1.75 6.28 -5.12
C THR A 113 0.62 5.39 -4.61
N ASN A 114 -0.32 5.96 -3.87
CA ASN A 114 -1.59 5.34 -3.54
C ASN A 114 -2.52 5.45 -4.75
N THR A 115 -2.76 4.33 -5.45
CA THR A 115 -3.61 4.26 -6.66
C THR A 115 -5.02 3.79 -6.39
N GLN A 116 -5.41 3.66 -5.12
CA GLN A 116 -6.73 3.13 -4.70
C GLN A 116 -7.63 4.22 -4.12
N VAL A 117 -7.28 5.48 -4.36
CA VAL A 117 -8.08 6.65 -4.01
C VAL A 117 -8.97 7.06 -5.19
N THR A 118 -9.97 7.90 -4.91
CA THR A 118 -10.86 8.45 -5.94
C THR A 118 -11.18 9.90 -5.62
N ALA A 119 -11.74 10.61 -6.60
CA ALA A 119 -12.22 11.99 -6.48
C ALA A 119 -11.18 12.99 -5.94
N GLN A 120 -9.89 12.73 -6.16
CA GLN A 120 -8.83 13.65 -5.76
C GLN A 120 -8.76 14.85 -6.71
N THR A 121 -8.51 16.02 -6.15
CA THR A 121 -8.29 17.25 -6.91
C THR A 121 -6.80 17.54 -7.00
N PRO A 122 -6.29 18.10 -8.11
CA PRO A 122 -4.87 18.43 -8.24
C PRO A 122 -4.35 19.28 -7.08
N GLY A 123 -3.16 18.95 -6.58
CA GLY A 123 -2.49 19.70 -5.51
C GLY A 123 -2.35 18.92 -4.19
N PRO A 124 -2.09 19.63 -3.07
CA PRO A 124 -1.86 19.00 -1.77
C PRO A 124 -3.06 18.21 -1.27
N VAL A 125 -2.76 17.11 -0.58
CA VAL A 125 -3.76 16.26 0.07
C VAL A 125 -3.46 16.22 1.56
N PHE A 126 -4.48 16.50 2.37
CA PHE A 126 -4.41 16.52 3.82
C PHE A 126 -5.17 15.34 4.41
N LEU A 127 -4.67 14.79 5.52
CA LEU A 127 -5.38 13.81 6.33
C LEU A 127 -6.76 14.38 6.74
N GLN A 128 -7.80 13.55 6.67
CA GLN A 128 -9.17 13.98 6.94
C GLN A 128 -9.71 13.47 8.27
N THR A 129 -10.80 14.09 8.72
CA THR A 129 -11.56 13.69 9.92
C THR A 129 -12.43 12.46 9.68
N THR A 130 -12.62 12.06 8.42
CA THR A 130 -13.10 10.71 8.11
C THR A 130 -11.91 9.76 8.10
N ALA A 131 -11.88 8.83 9.05
CA ALA A 131 -10.77 7.92 9.24
C ALA A 131 -10.37 7.19 7.94
N GLY A 132 -9.08 7.15 7.67
CA GLY A 132 -8.45 6.53 6.52
C GLY A 132 -8.45 7.39 5.25
N LYS A 133 -9.03 8.60 5.26
CA LYS A 133 -9.19 9.42 4.05
C LYS A 133 -8.24 10.60 3.97
N GLY A 134 -7.96 11.00 2.73
CA GLY A 134 -7.22 12.20 2.36
C GLY A 134 -8.03 13.04 1.38
N ALA A 135 -7.98 14.37 1.51
CA ALA A 135 -8.61 15.32 0.58
C ALA A 135 -7.92 16.69 0.62
N ALA A 136 -8.26 17.58 -0.32
CA ALA A 136 -7.63 18.90 -0.42
C ALA A 136 -8.06 19.91 0.67
N THR A 137 -9.16 19.66 1.37
CA THR A 137 -9.65 20.55 2.43
C THR A 137 -8.81 20.34 3.70
N VAL A 138 -8.22 21.41 4.23
CA VAL A 138 -7.45 21.36 5.47
C VAL A 138 -8.40 21.22 6.66
N PRO A 139 -8.22 20.23 7.57
CA PRO A 139 -8.98 20.19 8.83
C PRO A 139 -8.75 21.46 9.66
N SER A 140 -9.81 22.01 10.27
CA SER A 140 -9.73 23.35 10.90
C SER A 140 -10.26 23.45 12.32
N ALA A 141 -10.83 22.38 12.89
CA ALA A 141 -11.33 22.40 14.27
C ALA A 141 -10.19 22.27 15.28
N THR A 142 -10.33 22.89 16.45
CA THR A 142 -9.43 22.69 17.59
C THR A 142 -9.33 21.20 17.93
N GLY A 143 -8.11 20.75 18.20
CA GLY A 143 -7.78 19.34 18.43
C GLY A 143 -7.52 18.55 17.14
N ASN A 144 -7.81 19.10 15.96
CA ASN A 144 -7.49 18.41 14.71
C ASN A 144 -5.98 18.38 14.45
N VAL A 145 -5.54 17.28 13.86
CA VAL A 145 -4.21 17.07 13.30
C VAL A 145 -4.23 17.49 11.83
N VAL A 146 -3.57 18.59 11.52
CA VAL A 146 -3.27 19.02 10.15
C VAL A 146 -2.02 18.31 9.68
N GLN A 147 -2.18 17.35 8.78
CA GLN A 147 -1.07 16.64 8.17
C GLN A 147 -1.22 16.67 6.65
N ASN A 148 -0.25 17.26 5.96
CA ASN A 148 -0.09 17.07 4.53
C ASN A 148 0.49 15.67 4.30
N ILE A 149 -0.26 14.82 3.61
CA ILE A 149 0.09 13.43 3.32
C ILE A 149 0.63 13.24 1.90
N GLY A 150 0.67 14.33 1.11
CA GLY A 150 1.30 14.38 -0.20
C GLY A 150 0.52 15.20 -1.21
N TYR A 151 0.52 14.79 -2.48
CA TYR A 151 -0.19 15.51 -3.54
C TYR A 151 -0.84 14.58 -4.56
N ALA A 152 -2.00 14.99 -5.06
CA ALA A 152 -2.74 14.27 -6.09
C ALA A 152 -2.08 14.47 -7.46
N THR A 153 -1.70 13.35 -8.10
CA THR A 153 -1.17 13.33 -9.48
C THR A 153 -2.26 12.99 -10.50
N SER A 154 -3.40 12.47 -10.05
CA SER A 154 -4.63 12.29 -10.83
C SER A 154 -5.84 12.21 -9.89
N ALA A 155 -7.05 12.10 -10.43
CA ALA A 155 -8.25 11.86 -9.62
C ALA A 155 -8.23 10.53 -8.86
N THR A 156 -7.35 9.59 -9.24
CA THR A 156 -7.25 8.24 -8.66
C THR A 156 -5.87 7.91 -8.12
N SER A 157 -4.99 8.91 -7.99
CA SER A 157 -3.61 8.70 -7.55
C SER A 157 -3.12 9.85 -6.67
N VAL A 158 -2.55 9.50 -5.52
CA VAL A 158 -1.85 10.43 -4.64
C VAL A 158 -0.44 9.93 -4.40
N ASN A 159 0.55 10.77 -4.68
CA ASN A 159 1.92 10.47 -4.28
C ASN A 159 2.06 10.75 -2.79
N PHE A 160 2.23 9.70 -1.99
CA PHE A 160 2.35 9.78 -0.55
C PHE A 160 3.73 10.28 -0.17
N GLN A 161 3.73 11.31 0.68
CA GLN A 161 4.93 11.91 1.26
C GLN A 161 4.48 12.68 2.49
N SER A 162 4.44 11.97 3.63
CA SER A 162 3.94 12.52 4.88
C SER A 162 4.84 13.65 5.37
N GLN A 163 4.24 14.80 5.66
CA GLN A 163 4.88 15.90 6.37
C GLN A 163 4.62 15.80 7.87
N LEU A 164 5.37 16.61 8.64
CA LEU A 164 5.17 16.76 10.08
C LEU A 164 3.72 17.19 10.39
N PRO A 165 3.00 16.44 11.24
CA PRO A 165 1.65 16.81 11.65
C PRO A 165 1.67 18.02 12.61
N ILE A 166 0.67 18.89 12.49
CA ILE A 166 0.46 20.05 13.36
C ILE A 166 -0.89 19.90 14.05
N VAL A 167 -0.91 19.93 15.39
CA VAL A 167 -2.15 19.91 16.17
C VAL A 167 -2.66 21.33 16.35
N LEU A 168 -3.94 21.57 16.04
CA LEU A 168 -4.58 22.86 16.24
C LEU A 168 -5.02 23.04 17.69
N ALA A 169 -4.69 24.19 18.28
CA ALA A 169 -5.03 24.55 19.66
C ALA A 169 -6.43 25.17 19.81
#